data_AF-A0AAU9VCF2-F1
#
_entry.id   AF-A0AAU9VCF2-F1
#
_cell.length_a   1.000
_cell.length_b   1.000
_cell.length_c   1.000
_cell.angle_alpha   90.00
_cell.angle_beta   90.00
_cell.angle_gamma   90.00
#
_symmetry.space_group_name_H-M   'P 1'
#
loop_
_entity.id
_entity.type
_entity.pdbx_description
1 polymer ?
#
loop_
_entity_poly.entity_id
_entity_poly.type
_entity_poly.pdbx_seq_one_letter_code
_entity_poly.pdbx_strand_id
1 'polypeptide(L)'
;MSLFQVVVVRERDLLRLVVPDGRSRLASLKEEISKIIEPRNLKLQIHDAPQAAFYDNDGPCFQFRKTDTGEALSPKATRAALRAAGEALQAALLRHGVRGVAPCGAPRTAQHSPAQRALLLLAAALPLAALLAAVCLCCLRSRAKSRMRAAMRAAHESAAAAARAPRLLAEPLYST
;
A
#
# COMPACT_ATOMS: atom_id res chain seq x y z
N MET A 1 40.15 18.03 -21.12
CA MET A 1 39.81 17.90 -19.69
C MET A 1 38.47 17.18 -19.60
N SER A 2 38.44 15.93 -19.12
CA SER A 2 37.18 15.18 -18.97
C SER A 2 36.58 15.48 -17.60
N LEU A 3 35.45 16.20 -17.58
CA LEU A 3 34.63 16.39 -16.38
C LEU A 3 33.94 15.06 -16.06
N PHE A 4 34.39 14.37 -15.01
CA PHE A 4 33.74 13.15 -14.53
C PHE A 4 32.52 13.53 -13.69
N GLN A 5 31.32 13.32 -14.24
CA GLN A 5 30.07 13.55 -13.54
C GLN A 5 29.65 12.27 -12.79
N VAL A 6 29.73 12.28 -11.46
CA VAL A 6 29.33 11.17 -10.60
C VAL A 6 27.85 11.33 -10.27
N VAL A 7 27.00 10.43 -10.78
CA VAL A 7 25.57 10.37 -10.46
C VAL A 7 25.31 9.10 -9.68
N VAL A 8 24.78 9.24 -8.46
CA VAL A 8 24.42 8.11 -7.59
C VAL A 8 23.08 7.56 -8.05
N VAL A 9 23.10 6.39 -8.68
CA VAL A 9 21.90 5.68 -9.13
C VAL A 9 21.44 4.73 -8.04
N ARG A 10 20.16 4.79 -7.67
CA ARG A 10 19.57 3.80 -6.76
C ARG A 10 19.27 2.53 -7.53
N GLU A 11 19.59 1.37 -6.96
CA GLU A 11 19.36 0.05 -7.59
C GLU A 11 17.92 -0.17 -8.11
N ARG A 12 16.97 0.52 -7.48
CA ARG A 12 15.53 0.49 -7.77
C ARG A 12 15.14 1.13 -9.12
N ASP A 13 16.03 1.95 -9.68
CA ASP A 13 15.81 2.64 -10.96
C ASP A 13 16.52 1.96 -12.13
N LEU A 14 17.14 0.81 -11.88
CA LEU A 14 17.82 0.02 -12.89
C LEU A 14 16.90 -1.06 -13.45
N LEU A 15 17.12 -1.42 -14.72
CA LEU A 15 16.52 -2.59 -15.35
C LEU A 15 17.57 -3.70 -15.42
N ARG A 16 17.13 -4.95 -15.41
CA ARG A 16 17.98 -6.14 -15.51
C ARG A 16 17.77 -6.82 -16.85
N LEU A 17 18.87 -7.14 -17.54
CA LEU A 17 18.82 -8.04 -18.69
C LEU A 17 18.84 -9.48 -18.16
N VAL A 18 17.85 -10.28 -18.53
CA VAL A 18 17.79 -11.69 -18.15
C VAL A 18 18.62 -12.49 -19.16
N VAL A 19 19.83 -12.87 -18.76
CA VAL A 19 20.82 -13.58 -19.59
C VAL A 19 21.19 -14.89 -18.89
N PRO A 20 20.61 -16.03 -19.31
CA PRO A 20 20.84 -17.32 -18.66
C PRO A 20 22.29 -17.83 -18.84
N ASP A 21 22.93 -17.49 -19.97
CA ASP A 21 24.21 -18.07 -20.38
C ASP A 21 25.34 -17.02 -20.45
N GLY A 22 25.76 -16.55 -19.28
CA GLY A 22 27.12 -16.05 -19.05
C GLY A 22 27.44 -14.57 -19.37
N ARG A 23 28.36 -14.02 -18.57
CA ARG A 23 28.88 -12.63 -18.64
C ARG A 23 29.82 -12.35 -19.82
N SER A 24 30.33 -13.38 -20.51
CA SER A 24 31.32 -13.23 -21.58
C SER A 24 30.80 -12.47 -22.81
N ARG A 25 29.49 -12.53 -23.07
CA ARG A 25 28.84 -11.86 -24.22
C ARG A 25 28.40 -10.43 -23.91
N LEU A 26 28.51 -10.01 -22.66
CA LEU A 26 28.06 -8.69 -22.18
C LEU A 26 28.75 -7.53 -22.91
N ALA A 27 30.06 -7.66 -23.16
CA ALA A 27 30.84 -6.62 -23.82
C ALA A 27 30.35 -6.38 -25.27
N SER A 28 30.17 -7.46 -26.03
CA SER A 28 29.66 -7.40 -27.40
C SER A 28 28.21 -6.89 -27.45
N LEU A 29 27.36 -7.37 -26.53
CA LEU A 29 25.98 -6.90 -26.39
C LEU A 29 25.93 -5.39 -26.10
N LYS A 30 26.79 -4.92 -25.18
CA LYS A 30 26.87 -3.50 -24.83
C LYS A 30 27.23 -2.66 -26.04
N GLU A 31 28.21 -3.10 -26.84
CA GLU A 31 28.66 -2.36 -28.02
C GLU A 31 27.54 -2.28 -29.08
N GLU A 32 26.88 -3.40 -29.35
CA GLU A 32 25.79 -3.46 -30.34
C GLU A 32 24.58 -2.61 -29.92
N ILE A 33 24.16 -2.70 -28.66
CA ILE A 33 23.09 -1.85 -28.13
C ILE A 33 23.51 -0.37 -28.19
N SER A 34 24.76 -0.05 -27.84
CA SER A 34 25.26 1.34 -27.86
C SER A 34 25.14 1.96 -29.25
N LYS A 35 25.50 1.22 -30.31
CA LYS A 35 25.34 1.68 -31.71
C LYS A 35 23.88 1.97 -32.09
N ILE A 36 22.94 1.19 -31.55
CA ILE A 36 21.50 1.35 -31.85
C ILE A 36 20.91 2.59 -31.15
N ILE A 37 21.38 2.90 -29.94
CA ILE A 37 20.81 3.97 -29.10
C ILE A 37 21.55 5.31 -29.23
N GLU A 38 22.79 5.31 -29.70
CA GLU A 38 23.61 6.52 -29.87
C GLU A 38 22.96 7.58 -30.78
N PRO A 39 22.30 7.23 -31.91
CA PRO A 39 21.56 8.19 -32.74
C PRO A 39 20.41 8.89 -32.00
N ARG A 40 20.01 8.40 -30.83
CA ARG A 40 18.93 8.94 -30.00
C ARG A 40 19.45 9.79 -28.84
N ASN A 41 20.74 10.15 -28.86
CA ASN A 41 21.44 10.86 -27.78
C ASN A 41 21.37 10.12 -26.44
N LEU A 42 21.41 8.78 -26.49
CA LEU A 42 21.41 7.92 -25.31
C LEU A 42 22.71 7.12 -25.22
N LYS A 43 23.16 6.91 -23.99
CA LYS A 43 24.32 6.10 -23.64
C LYS A 43 23.92 4.98 -22.70
N LEU A 44 24.36 3.76 -23.00
CA LEU A 44 24.13 2.59 -22.16
C LEU A 44 25.15 2.55 -21.02
N GLN A 45 24.66 2.51 -19.79
CA GLN A 45 25.45 2.26 -18.60
C GLN A 45 25.03 0.91 -18.00
N ILE A 46 26.00 0.00 -17.89
CA ILE A 46 25.80 -1.32 -17.29
C ILE A 46 26.46 -1.31 -15.91
N HIS A 47 25.70 -1.76 -14.92
CA HIS A 47 26.12 -2.01 -13.56
C HIS A 47 26.18 -3.52 -13.35
N ASP A 48 27.39 -4.06 -13.46
CA ASP A 48 27.67 -5.47 -13.12
C ASP A 48 28.16 -5.51 -11.67
N ALA A 49 27.32 -5.99 -10.75
CA ALA A 49 27.71 -6.19 -9.38
C ALA A 49 28.33 -7.60 -9.24
N PRO A 50 29.63 -7.71 -8.87
CA PRO A 50 30.33 -9.00 -8.84
C PRO A 50 29.87 -9.92 -7.70
N GLN A 51 29.15 -9.41 -6.70
CA GLN A 51 28.78 -10.20 -5.52
C GLN A 51 27.43 -10.91 -5.71
N ALA A 52 27.50 -12.21 -5.93
CA ALA A 52 26.37 -13.14 -5.91
C ALA A 52 25.70 -13.30 -4.51
N ALA A 53 26.28 -12.70 -3.46
CA ALA A 53 25.84 -12.89 -2.08
C ALA A 53 24.49 -12.23 -1.74
N PHE A 54 24.02 -11.27 -2.55
CA PHE A 54 22.80 -10.48 -2.25
C PHE A 54 21.70 -10.63 -3.31
N TYR A 55 21.95 -11.35 -4.41
CA TYR A 55 21.02 -11.39 -5.54
C TYR A 55 21.07 -12.73 -6.28
N ASP A 56 19.89 -13.34 -6.48
CA ASP A 56 19.64 -14.27 -7.59
C ASP A 56 19.77 -13.49 -8.91
N ASN A 57 21.02 -13.25 -9.33
CA ASN A 57 21.35 -12.39 -10.45
C ASN A 57 21.31 -13.18 -11.76
N ASP A 58 20.11 -13.29 -12.34
CA ASP A 58 19.89 -13.78 -13.71
C ASP A 58 20.51 -12.88 -14.80
N GLY A 59 21.33 -11.89 -14.44
CA GLY A 59 22.07 -11.04 -15.37
C GLY A 59 22.36 -9.62 -14.86
N PRO A 60 23.01 -8.81 -15.71
CA PRO A 60 23.49 -7.47 -15.39
C PRO A 60 22.35 -6.45 -15.27
N CYS A 61 22.54 -5.45 -14.40
CA CYS A 61 21.63 -4.31 -14.34
C CYS A 61 22.13 -3.17 -15.24
N PHE A 62 21.23 -2.38 -15.80
CA PHE A 62 21.55 -1.32 -16.75
C PHE A 62 20.58 -0.15 -16.69
N GLN A 63 21.03 0.96 -17.25
CA GLN A 63 20.27 2.18 -17.43
C GLN A 63 20.71 2.91 -18.70
N PHE A 64 19.81 3.69 -19.28
CA PHE A 64 20.17 4.65 -20.32
C PHE A 64 20.37 6.03 -19.70
N ARG A 65 21.42 6.73 -20.13
CA ARG A 65 21.67 8.14 -19.77
C ARG A 65 21.60 8.99 -21.02
N LYS A 66 21.13 10.22 -20.89
CA LYS A 66 21.20 11.16 -21.99
C LYS A 66 22.65 11.61 -22.18
N THR A 67 23.11 11.69 -23.42
CA THR A 67 24.51 12.01 -23.76
C THR A 67 24.84 13.49 -23.51
N ASP A 68 23.84 14.37 -23.63
CA ASP A 68 23.94 15.82 -23.50
C ASP A 68 24.06 16.29 -22.03
N THR A 69 23.22 15.74 -21.15
CA THR A 69 23.04 16.16 -19.76
C THR A 69 23.66 15.21 -18.76
N GLY A 70 23.95 13.98 -19.19
CA GLY A 70 24.28 12.88 -18.29
C GLY A 70 23.10 12.46 -17.41
N GLU A 71 21.88 12.95 -17.64
CA GLU A 71 20.74 12.59 -16.81
C GLU A 71 20.38 11.12 -17.01
N ALA A 72 20.13 10.41 -15.92
CA ALA A 72 19.78 9.01 -15.96
C ALA A 72 18.26 8.83 -16.18
N LEU A 73 17.89 8.05 -17.20
CA LEU A 73 16.48 7.82 -17.52
C LEU A 73 15.81 6.97 -16.44
N SER A 74 14.59 7.34 -16.08
CA SER A 74 13.74 6.51 -15.22
C SER A 74 13.43 5.17 -15.88
N PRO A 75 13.13 4.10 -15.12
CA PRO A 75 12.79 2.78 -15.68
C PRO A 75 11.66 2.82 -16.73
N LYS A 76 10.66 3.68 -16.51
CA LYS A 76 9.55 3.87 -17.45
C LYS A 76 10.03 4.47 -18.77
N ALA A 77 10.89 5.48 -18.69
CA ALA A 77 11.46 6.13 -19.87
C ALA A 77 12.46 5.21 -20.60
N THR A 78 13.27 4.43 -19.87
CA THR A 78 14.15 3.40 -20.45
C THR A 78 13.33 2.36 -21.19
N ARG A 79 12.24 1.82 -20.61
CA ARG A 79 11.35 0.88 -21.31
C ARG A 79 10.69 1.51 -22.55
N ALA A 80 10.30 2.77 -22.47
CA ALA A 80 9.77 3.48 -23.63
C ALA A 80 10.82 3.62 -24.74
N ALA A 81 12.07 3.95 -24.38
CA ALA A 81 13.19 4.02 -25.31
C ALA A 81 13.50 2.66 -25.96
N LEU A 82 13.44 1.57 -25.18
CA LEU A 82 13.60 0.20 -25.70
C LEU A 82 12.52 -0.13 -26.75
N ARG A 83 11.24 0.18 -26.44
CA ARG A 83 10.14 -0.03 -27.40
C ARG A 83 10.28 0.85 -28.63
N ALA A 84 10.71 2.10 -28.45
CA ALA A 84 10.91 3.02 -29.56
C ALA A 84 12.10 2.60 -30.44
N ALA A 85 13.13 1.96 -29.88
CA ALA A 85 14.24 1.36 -30.63
C ALA A 85 13.79 0.17 -31.51
N GLY A 86 12.64 -0.41 -31.18
CA GLY A 86 11.92 -1.32 -32.05
C GLY A 86 12.65 -2.63 -32.32
N GLU A 87 12.46 -3.16 -33.52
CA GLU A 87 12.92 -4.49 -33.92
C GLU A 87 14.43 -4.64 -33.94
N ALA A 88 15.19 -3.60 -34.27
CA ALA A 88 16.65 -3.64 -34.32
C ALA A 88 17.25 -4.00 -32.95
N LEU A 89 16.71 -3.41 -31.90
CA LEU A 89 17.15 -3.71 -30.54
C LEU A 89 16.67 -5.08 -30.07
N GLN A 90 15.45 -5.47 -30.44
CA GLN A 90 14.91 -6.78 -30.12
C GLN A 90 15.70 -7.91 -30.79
N ALA A 91 16.13 -7.72 -32.04
CA ALA A 91 16.99 -8.65 -32.77
C ALA A 91 18.38 -8.79 -32.11
N ALA A 92 19.00 -7.68 -31.70
CA ALA A 92 20.25 -7.72 -30.96
C ALA A 92 20.11 -8.46 -29.62
N LEU A 93 19.04 -8.18 -28.86
CA LEU A 93 18.77 -8.87 -27.60
C LEU A 93 18.56 -10.39 -27.79
N LEU A 94 17.80 -10.80 -28.81
CA LEU A 94 17.58 -12.22 -29.13
C LEU A 94 18.86 -12.92 -29.59
N ARG A 95 19.67 -12.26 -30.43
CA ARG A 95 20.94 -12.80 -30.93
C ARG A 95 21.92 -13.13 -29.81
N HIS A 96 21.90 -12.32 -28.74
CA HIS A 96 22.72 -12.53 -27.54
C HIS A 96 22.03 -13.35 -26.45
N GLY A 97 20.84 -13.91 -26.71
CA GLY A 97 20.13 -14.82 -25.81
C GLY A 97 19.45 -14.13 -24.61
N VAL A 98 19.21 -12.82 -24.70
CA VAL A 98 18.48 -12.08 -23.66
C VAL A 98 16.99 -12.45 -23.72
N ARG A 99 16.48 -13.09 -22.67
CA ARG A 99 15.08 -13.56 -22.61
C ARG A 99 14.08 -12.46 -22.28
N GLY A 100 14.54 -11.39 -21.66
CA GLY A 100 13.68 -10.27 -21.31
C GLY A 100 14.36 -9.22 -20.44
N VAL A 101 13.56 -8.20 -20.09
CA VAL A 101 13.99 -7.08 -19.24
C VAL A 101 13.14 -7.07 -17.96
N ALA A 102 13.78 -7.32 -16.82
CA ALA A 102 13.16 -7.31 -15.49
C ALA A 102 13.51 -6.02 -14.73
N PRO A 103 12.78 -5.62 -13.69
CA PRO A 103 13.28 -4.62 -12.75
C PRO A 103 14.51 -5.16 -12.00
N CYS A 104 15.51 -4.31 -11.76
CA CYS A 104 16.64 -4.63 -10.90
C CYS A 104 16.32 -4.32 -9.43
N GLY A 105 16.86 -5.12 -8.52
CA GLY A 105 16.68 -4.97 -7.07
C GLY A 105 15.49 -5.74 -6.49
N ALA A 106 15.46 -5.85 -5.15
CA ALA A 106 14.40 -6.54 -4.44
C ALA A 106 13.03 -5.93 -4.80
N PRO A 107 12.01 -6.75 -5.12
CA PRO A 107 10.66 -6.25 -5.34
C PRO A 107 10.24 -5.43 -4.12
N ARG A 108 9.43 -4.37 -4.32
CA ARG A 108 8.77 -3.70 -3.19
C ARG A 108 7.93 -4.73 -2.46
N THR A 109 8.50 -5.37 -1.45
CA THR A 109 7.73 -5.92 -0.34
C THR A 109 7.29 -4.70 0.46
N ALA A 110 6.38 -3.91 -0.13
CA ALA A 110 5.40 -3.15 0.62
C ALA A 110 4.38 -4.13 1.23
N GLN A 111 4.86 -5.24 1.78
CA GLN A 111 4.13 -5.96 2.79
C GLN A 111 4.31 -5.10 4.03
N HIS A 112 3.23 -4.42 4.42
CA HIS A 112 3.12 -3.83 5.73
C HIS A 112 3.73 -4.81 6.73
N SER A 113 4.73 -4.33 7.49
CA SER A 113 5.35 -5.19 8.48
C SER A 113 4.24 -5.75 9.39
N PRO A 114 4.38 -6.96 9.93
CA PRO A 114 3.36 -7.55 10.80
C PRO A 114 2.96 -6.60 11.95
N ALA A 115 3.91 -5.78 12.41
CA ALA A 115 3.65 -4.72 13.39
C ALA A 115 2.72 -3.60 12.87
N GLN A 116 2.90 -3.16 11.61
CA GLN A 116 2.00 -2.17 11.00
C GLN A 116 0.58 -2.71 10.81
N ARG A 117 0.44 -4.00 10.45
CA ARG A 117 -0.88 -4.66 10.38
C ARG A 117 -1.54 -4.76 11.75
N ALA A 118 -0.78 -5.12 12.79
CA ALA A 118 -1.30 -5.19 14.15
C ALA A 118 -1.80 -3.83 14.65
N LEU A 119 -1.04 -2.75 14.38
CA LEU A 119 -1.46 -1.38 14.73
C LEU A 119 -2.73 -0.95 13.99
N LEU A 120 -2.86 -1.28 12.70
CA LEU A 120 -4.08 -0.98 11.94
C LEU A 120 -5.30 -1.77 12.45
N LEU A 121 -5.12 -3.02 12.87
CA LEU A 121 -6.19 -3.82 13.45
C LEU A 121 -6.65 -3.25 14.80
N LEU A 122 -5.71 -2.84 15.67
CA LEU A 122 -6.05 -2.18 16.93
C LEU A 122 -6.75 -0.84 16.71
N ALA A 123 -6.26 -0.05 15.75
CA ALA A 123 -6.88 1.22 15.37
C ALA A 123 -8.30 1.05 14.81
N ALA A 124 -8.60 -0.07 14.14
CA ALA A 124 -9.93 -0.40 13.66
C ALA A 124 -10.86 -0.97 14.76
N ALA A 125 -10.31 -1.72 15.72
CA ALA A 125 -11.09 -2.31 16.80
C ALA A 125 -11.59 -1.27 17.81
N LEU A 126 -10.80 -0.23 18.10
CA LEU A 126 -11.15 0.83 19.05
C LEU A 126 -12.47 1.58 18.70
N PRO A 127 -12.65 2.12 17.48
CA PRO A 127 -13.87 2.84 17.11
C PRO A 127 -15.09 1.91 17.05
N LEU A 128 -14.92 0.65 16.65
CA LEU A 128 -16.00 -0.35 16.68
C LEU A 128 -16.46 -0.63 18.11
N ALA A 129 -15.52 -0.81 19.05
CA ALA A 129 -15.83 -0.99 20.46
C ALA A 129 -16.54 0.25 21.05
N ALA A 130 -16.08 1.46 20.69
CA ALA A 130 -16.72 2.71 21.11
C ALA A 130 -18.15 2.86 20.56
N LEU A 131 -18.39 2.50 19.29
CA LEU A 131 -19.72 2.50 18.68
C LEU A 131 -20.66 1.52 19.38
N LEU A 132 -20.21 0.29 19.64
CA LEU A 132 -21.01 -0.70 20.37
C LEU A 132 -21.36 -0.23 21.77
N ALA A 133 -20.40 0.34 22.51
CA ALA A 133 -20.64 0.90 23.83
C ALA A 133 -21.66 2.06 23.78
N ALA A 134 -21.55 2.97 22.81
CA ALA A 134 -22.49 4.05 22.62
C ALA A 134 -23.91 3.54 22.31
N VAL A 135 -24.05 2.53 21.44
CA VAL A 135 -25.35 1.90 21.14
C VAL A 135 -25.92 1.23 22.38
N CYS A 136 -25.14 0.45 23.12
CA CYS A 136 -25.58 -0.19 24.36
C CYS A 136 -26.04 0.83 25.40
N LEU A 137 -25.30 1.93 25.61
CA LEU A 137 -25.69 3.00 26.52
C LEU A 137 -26.98 3.70 26.07
N CYS A 138 -27.15 3.93 24.77
CA CYS A 138 -28.39 4.47 24.21
C CYS A 138 -29.59 3.53 24.42
N CYS A 139 -29.41 2.22 24.22
CA CYS A 139 -30.45 1.20 24.48
C CYS A 139 -30.80 1.08 25.97
N LEU A 140 -29.80 1.14 26.86
CA LEU A 140 -30.03 1.13 28.31
C LEU A 140 -30.76 2.40 28.75
N ARG A 141 -30.38 3.55 28.23
CA ARG A 141 -31.04 4.83 28.52
C ARG A 141 -32.48 4.87 28.00
N SER A 142 -32.74 4.34 26.81
CA SER A 142 -34.10 4.29 26.27
C SER A 142 -35.00 3.35 27.10
N ARG A 143 -34.46 2.20 27.52
CA ARG A 143 -35.15 1.26 28.44
C ARG A 143 -35.38 1.86 29.82
N ALA A 144 -34.40 2.57 30.39
CA ALA A 144 -34.57 3.25 31.68
C ALA A 144 -35.64 4.34 31.58
N LYS A 145 -35.61 5.15 30.51
CA LYS A 145 -36.61 6.19 30.26
C LYS A 145 -38.01 5.61 30.03
N SER A 146 -38.15 4.48 29.33
CA SER A 146 -39.45 3.83 29.13
C SER A 146 -39.98 3.23 30.43
N ARG A 147 -39.13 2.57 31.23
CA ARG A 147 -39.49 2.05 32.56
C ARG A 147 -39.96 3.16 33.50
N MET A 148 -39.26 4.29 33.55
CA MET A 148 -39.65 5.42 34.39
C MET A 148 -41.01 6.01 33.98
N ARG A 149 -41.26 6.13 32.66
CA ARG A 149 -42.57 6.57 32.14
C ARG A 149 -43.69 5.57 32.45
N ALA A 150 -43.42 4.27 32.34
CA ALA A 150 -44.38 3.23 32.70
C ALA A 150 -44.70 3.25 34.20
N ALA A 151 -43.68 3.40 35.05
CA ALA A 151 -43.86 3.54 36.50
C ALA A 151 -44.67 4.79 36.87
N MET A 152 -44.41 5.95 36.24
CA MET A 152 -45.20 7.16 36.47
C MET A 152 -46.67 7.02 36.02
N ARG A 153 -46.92 6.33 34.89
CA ARG A 153 -48.30 6.04 34.45
C ARG A 153 -49.01 5.10 35.42
N ALA A 154 -48.37 4.02 35.84
CA ALA A 154 -48.92 3.09 36.83
C ALA A 154 -49.20 3.79 38.18
N ALA A 155 -48.30 4.68 38.62
CA ALA A 155 -48.51 5.48 39.83
C ALA A 155 -49.72 6.42 39.68
N HIS A 156 -49.87 7.08 38.52
CA HIS A 156 -51.02 7.96 38.25
C HIS A 156 -52.34 7.19 38.17
N GLU A 157 -52.35 6.02 37.53
CA GLU A 157 -53.51 5.12 37.48
C GLU A 157 -53.89 4.61 38.87
N SER A 158 -52.91 4.23 39.70
CA SER A 158 -53.16 3.81 41.08
C SER A 158 -53.70 4.94 41.97
N ALA A 159 -53.20 6.18 41.79
CA ALA A 159 -53.70 7.36 42.50
C ALA A 159 -55.12 7.74 42.04
N ALA A 160 -55.41 7.63 40.74
CA ALA A 160 -56.76 7.84 40.21
C ALA A 160 -57.74 6.74 40.66
N ALA A 161 -57.29 5.50 40.77
CA ALA A 161 -58.06 4.40 41.32
C ALA A 161 -58.33 4.57 42.83
N ALA A 162 -57.33 5.04 43.59
CA ALA A 162 -57.49 5.37 45.01
C ALA A 162 -58.43 6.58 45.23
N ALA A 163 -58.41 7.58 44.33
CA ALA A 163 -59.34 8.71 44.37
C ALA A 163 -60.79 8.33 43.98
N ARG A 164 -60.96 7.27 43.17
CA ARG A 164 -62.26 6.68 42.81
C ARG A 164 -62.74 5.60 43.78
N ALA A 165 -61.91 5.18 44.73
CA ALA A 165 -62.34 4.26 45.77
C ALA A 165 -63.44 4.96 46.61
N PRO A 166 -64.61 4.33 46.79
CA PRO A 166 -65.69 4.93 47.56
C PRO A 166 -65.19 5.16 48.98
N ARG A 167 -65.18 6.42 49.43
CA ARG A 167 -64.96 6.76 50.83
C ARG A 167 -66.08 6.10 51.62
N LEU A 168 -65.78 4.97 52.27
CA LEU A 168 -66.61 4.48 53.37
C LEU A 168 -66.56 5.57 54.44
N LEU A 169 -67.63 6.35 54.51
CA LEU A 169 -67.91 7.25 55.61
C LEU A 169 -67.98 6.40 56.87
N ALA A 170 -66.89 6.35 57.63
CA ALA A 170 -66.94 5.93 59.00
C ALA A 170 -67.64 7.07 59.77
N GLU A 171 -68.92 6.89 60.07
CA GLU A 171 -69.60 7.71 61.07
C GLU A 171 -68.83 7.58 62.40
N PRO A 172 -68.55 8.71 63.10
CA PRO A 172 -68.03 8.62 64.44
C PRO A 172 -69.18 8.18 65.35
N LEU A 173 -69.12 6.94 65.85
CA LEU A 173 -69.90 6.50 67.00
C LEU A 173 -69.45 7.31 68.22
N TYR A 174 -70.13 8.42 68.49
CA TYR A 174 -70.15 9.00 69.83
C TYR A 174 -70.96 8.05 70.70
N SER A 175 -70.27 7.29 71.57
CA SER A 175 -70.88 6.64 72.71
C SER A 175 -71.30 7.70 73.74
N THR A 176 -72.49 7.50 74.28
CA THR A 176 -73.24 8.28 75.30
C THR A 176 -72.43 8.99 76.37
#